data_AF-A0A852Z7Q3-F1
#
_entry.id   AF-A0A852Z7Q3-F1
#
_cell.length_a   1.000
_cell.length_b   1.000
_cell.length_c   1.000
_cell.angle_alpha   90.00
_cell.angle_beta   90.00
_cell.angle_gamma   90.00
#
_symmetry.space_group_name_H-M   'P 1'
#
loop_
_entity.id
_entity.type
_entity.pdbx_description
1 polymer ?
#
loop_
_entity_poly.entity_id
_entity_poly.type
_entity_poly.pdbx_seq_one_letter_code
_entity_poly.pdbx_strand_id
1 'polypeptide(L)'
;MRVVMQRSWQWLRRVRASKWVLVAAVVALTGGVAASVPVPWPALAAWVGGVLLAWGLPGLVTLGATGVLVVLAVLRGRARVRERGKRTAAGWGPVRPIPGWAIWVGLVLVLSVGTLTAWGLVTAFGSGSPQDKAHLEAIKLAGSIAVGTGGAVALLLAARRQRATEVGLLQQEQRDASVRHDADERRATELYTAAANQLASDKAPVRLAGLYALSRLGQYNPTYRQTIVDLWCAYLRMPYTLPGVKPDQEDSSEQSVQDEAGQDGDNQPLLLDLAPTLAEAAGLSLDGAEQHQQERQVRLTAQRLLAHHQQPHRDEHDQPTNPAFWGGDDGTGLDLDLTGATLDHGNFRGCSVRAAHFDEVHFHGLARFGGARFHGRAGFRMARFHGSAHFGMARFRGSAHFGMARFHSRANFDGAHFHGLTTFDGARFHGRVGFLRARFHGRARFAEVWARLDHEDLLRSTWPKGWTVRKAEPGDGRQGRWGKFVPVNDADPVTTEAATESDVPEPGGK
;
A
#
# COMPACT_ATOMS: atom_id res chain seq x y z
N MET A 1 -13.82 -1.04 -30.93
CA MET A 1 -15.28 -0.97 -30.67
C MET A 1 -15.70 -0.34 -29.34
N ARG A 2 -14.82 -0.14 -28.32
CA ARG A 2 -15.22 0.49 -27.03
C ARG A 2 -15.19 2.03 -26.98
N VAL A 3 -14.56 2.71 -27.94
CA VAL A 3 -14.42 4.19 -27.93
C VAL A 3 -15.61 4.91 -28.62
N VAL A 4 -16.28 4.26 -29.57
CA VAL A 4 -17.46 4.84 -30.26
C VAL A 4 -18.72 4.78 -29.38
N MET A 5 -18.81 3.78 -28.49
CA MET A 5 -19.95 3.59 -27.60
C MET A 5 -19.97 4.56 -26.40
N GLN A 6 -18.84 5.19 -26.10
CA GLN A 6 -18.70 6.18 -25.02
C GLN A 6 -19.14 7.60 -25.46
N ARG A 7 -18.99 7.93 -26.76
CA ARG A 7 -19.41 9.23 -27.32
C ARG A 7 -20.92 9.32 -27.58
N SER A 8 -21.56 8.21 -27.96
CA SER A 8 -23.03 8.15 -28.12
C SER A 8 -23.79 8.28 -26.79
N TRP A 9 -23.20 7.79 -25.70
CA TRP A 9 -23.79 7.93 -24.34
C TRP A 9 -23.74 9.36 -23.79
N GLN A 10 -22.74 10.16 -24.17
CA GLN A 10 -22.67 11.58 -23.82
C GLN A 10 -23.62 12.47 -24.64
N TRP A 11 -23.91 12.08 -25.89
CA TRP A 11 -24.91 12.76 -26.72
C TRP A 11 -26.34 12.51 -26.22
N LEU A 12 -26.66 11.27 -25.82
CA LEU A 12 -27.95 10.92 -25.20
C LEU A 12 -28.19 11.60 -23.84
N ARG A 13 -27.13 11.95 -23.10
CA ARG A 13 -27.23 12.76 -21.86
C ARG A 13 -27.52 14.24 -22.12
N ARG A 14 -27.17 14.79 -23.28
CA ARG A 14 -27.46 16.20 -23.64
C ARG A 14 -28.89 16.42 -24.17
N VAL A 15 -29.54 15.38 -24.67
CA VAL A 15 -30.93 15.46 -25.16
C VAL A 15 -31.97 15.37 -24.03
N ARG A 16 -31.59 14.86 -22.85
CA ARG A 16 -32.46 14.89 -21.66
C ARG A 16 -32.48 16.29 -21.03
N ALA A 17 -33.62 16.96 -21.24
CA ALA A 17 -34.10 18.18 -20.57
C ALA A 17 -33.68 19.54 -21.17
N SER A 18 -33.78 19.71 -22.49
CA SER A 18 -34.03 21.05 -23.03
C SER A 18 -35.45 21.49 -22.64
N LYS A 19 -35.55 22.38 -21.65
CA LYS A 19 -36.80 23.01 -21.20
C LYS A 19 -37.57 23.67 -22.35
N TRP A 20 -36.90 23.96 -23.47
CA TRP A 20 -37.49 24.54 -24.67
C TRP A 20 -38.35 23.59 -25.50
N VAL A 21 -38.09 22.27 -25.46
CA VAL A 21 -38.92 21.29 -26.19
C VAL A 21 -40.30 21.16 -25.53
N LEU A 22 -40.35 21.22 -24.20
CA LEU A 22 -41.60 21.24 -23.44
C LEU A 22 -42.38 22.54 -23.65
N VAL A 23 -41.69 23.68 -23.74
CA VAL A 23 -42.32 24.98 -24.04
C VAL A 23 -42.85 25.00 -25.48
N ALA A 24 -42.10 24.49 -26.46
CA ALA A 24 -42.54 24.41 -27.85
C ALA A 24 -43.75 23.47 -28.02
N ALA A 25 -43.78 22.33 -27.32
CA ALA A 25 -44.91 21.42 -27.33
C ALA A 25 -46.17 22.04 -26.70
N VAL A 26 -46.03 22.80 -25.61
CA VAL A 26 -47.15 23.51 -24.96
C VAL A 26 -47.67 24.64 -25.85
N VAL A 27 -46.78 25.42 -26.49
CA VAL A 27 -47.17 26.50 -27.43
C VAL A 27 -47.88 25.95 -28.67
N ALA A 28 -47.41 24.84 -29.22
CA ALA A 28 -48.05 24.17 -30.36
C ALA A 28 -49.43 23.60 -30.00
N LEU A 29 -49.58 23.03 -28.79
CA LEU A 29 -50.88 22.57 -28.29
C LEU A 29 -51.86 23.72 -28.05
N THR A 30 -51.42 24.85 -27.50
CA THR A 30 -52.28 26.03 -27.31
C THR A 30 -52.63 26.73 -28.63
N GLY A 31 -51.70 26.75 -29.59
CA GLY A 31 -51.94 27.35 -30.92
C GLY A 31 -52.87 26.50 -31.79
N GLY A 32 -52.76 25.17 -31.72
CA GLY A 32 -53.63 24.26 -32.47
C GLY A 32 -55.09 24.28 -32.02
N VAL A 33 -55.34 24.48 -30.72
CA VAL A 33 -56.70 24.59 -30.16
C VAL A 33 -57.36 25.93 -30.51
N ALA A 34 -56.59 27.02 -30.59
CA ALA A 34 -57.11 28.34 -30.98
C ALA A 34 -57.52 28.41 -32.47
N ALA A 35 -56.93 27.58 -33.34
CA ALA A 35 -57.19 27.59 -34.77
C ALA A 35 -58.36 26.68 -35.22
N SER A 36 -58.87 25.80 -34.34
CA SER A 36 -59.84 24.76 -34.70
C SER A 36 -61.27 25.02 -34.19
N VAL A 37 -61.50 26.11 -33.45
CA VAL A 37 -62.83 26.50 -32.98
C VAL A 37 -63.27 27.78 -33.72
N PRO A 38 -64.37 27.77 -34.50
CA PRO A 38 -64.91 28.98 -35.10
C PRO A 38 -65.54 29.84 -33.99
N VAL A 39 -64.70 30.63 -33.33
CA VAL A 39 -65.13 31.54 -32.27
C VAL A 39 -65.74 32.78 -32.94
N PRO A 40 -67.02 33.13 -32.68
CA PRO A 40 -67.60 34.37 -33.15
C PRO A 40 -66.96 35.54 -32.38
N TRP A 41 -65.85 36.05 -32.91
CA TRP A 41 -65.12 37.20 -32.36
C TRP A 41 -65.99 38.41 -32.01
N PRO A 42 -67.07 38.75 -32.77
CA PRO A 42 -67.96 39.84 -32.39
C PRO A 42 -68.74 39.56 -31.10
N ALA A 43 -69.19 38.32 -30.89
CA ALA A 43 -69.92 37.93 -29.69
C ALA A 43 -69.00 37.86 -28.46
N LEU A 44 -67.74 37.44 -28.65
CA LEU A 44 -66.75 37.39 -27.59
C LEU A 44 -66.27 38.81 -27.22
N ALA A 45 -66.11 39.71 -28.19
CA ALA A 45 -65.82 41.11 -27.95
C ALA A 45 -66.99 41.83 -27.24
N ALA A 46 -68.24 41.54 -27.61
CA ALA A 46 -69.43 42.06 -26.94
C ALA A 46 -69.55 41.52 -25.50
N TRP A 47 -69.23 40.24 -25.28
CA TRP A 47 -69.20 39.64 -23.96
C TRP A 47 -68.09 40.21 -23.07
N VAL A 48 -66.87 40.36 -23.59
CA VAL A 48 -65.74 41.01 -22.87
C VAL A 48 -66.06 42.47 -22.58
N GLY A 49 -66.66 43.20 -23.53
CA GLY A 49 -67.15 44.56 -23.32
C GLY A 49 -68.23 44.65 -22.25
N GLY A 50 -69.17 43.69 -22.23
CA GLY A 50 -70.23 43.60 -21.23
C GLY A 50 -69.71 43.26 -19.82
N VAL A 51 -68.74 42.35 -19.72
CA VAL A 51 -68.08 42.00 -18.45
C VAL A 51 -67.24 43.16 -17.91
N LEU A 52 -66.54 43.89 -18.80
CA LEU A 52 -65.77 45.09 -18.44
C LEU A 52 -66.67 46.25 -17.99
N LEU A 53 -67.86 46.41 -18.58
CA LEU A 53 -68.85 47.39 -18.16
C LEU A 53 -69.55 47.01 -16.85
N ALA A 54 -69.81 45.72 -16.63
CA ALA A 54 -70.48 45.24 -15.42
C ALA A 54 -69.62 45.27 -14.15
N TRP A 55 -68.28 45.21 -14.28
CA TRP A 55 -67.36 45.14 -13.12
C TRP A 55 -66.70 46.48 -12.76
N GLY A 56 -66.79 47.49 -13.64
CA GLY A 56 -66.22 48.81 -13.41
C GLY A 56 -64.70 48.82 -13.15
N LEU A 57 -64.16 50.01 -12.84
CA LEU A 57 -62.77 50.24 -12.44
C LEU A 57 -62.23 49.30 -11.33
N PRO A 58 -63.01 48.82 -10.34
CA PRO A 58 -62.51 47.92 -9.30
C PRO A 58 -62.05 46.54 -9.82
N GLY A 59 -62.74 45.96 -10.80
CA GLY A 59 -62.40 44.64 -11.35
C GLY A 59 -61.05 44.63 -12.08
N LEU A 60 -60.77 45.68 -12.85
CA LEU A 60 -59.49 45.87 -13.54
C LEU A 60 -58.31 46.06 -12.57
N VAL A 61 -58.52 46.74 -11.43
CA VAL A 61 -57.49 46.94 -10.40
C VAL A 61 -57.14 45.63 -9.70
N THR A 62 -58.12 44.74 -9.45
CA THR A 62 -57.84 43.44 -8.82
C THR A 62 -57.09 42.47 -9.73
N LEU A 63 -57.41 42.44 -11.03
CA LEU A 63 -56.68 41.64 -12.04
C LEU A 63 -55.26 42.20 -12.31
N GLY A 64 -55.12 43.53 -12.36
CA GLY A 64 -53.82 44.19 -12.44
C GLY A 64 -52.94 43.91 -11.22
N ALA A 65 -53.51 44.00 -10.00
CA ALA A 65 -52.78 43.77 -8.75
C ALA A 65 -52.34 42.31 -8.57
N THR A 66 -53.17 41.34 -8.96
CA THR A 66 -52.80 39.92 -8.94
C THR A 66 -51.73 39.61 -10.00
N GLY A 67 -51.83 40.18 -11.20
CA GLY A 67 -50.79 40.08 -12.23
C GLY A 67 -49.44 40.61 -11.76
N VAL A 68 -49.42 41.80 -11.14
CA VAL A 68 -48.20 42.43 -10.61
C VAL A 68 -47.60 41.63 -9.45
N LEU A 69 -48.42 41.06 -8.54
CA LEU A 69 -47.94 40.20 -7.46
C LEU A 69 -47.30 38.90 -7.97
N VAL A 70 -47.88 38.27 -9.01
CA VAL A 70 -47.31 37.07 -9.64
C VAL A 70 -46.00 37.38 -10.33
N VAL A 71 -45.91 38.52 -11.05
CA VAL A 71 -44.67 38.95 -11.70
C VAL A 71 -43.58 39.27 -10.66
N LEU A 72 -43.92 39.95 -9.56
CA LEU A 72 -42.98 40.23 -8.46
C LEU A 72 -42.53 38.96 -7.73
N ALA A 73 -43.41 37.96 -7.56
CA ALA A 73 -43.06 36.67 -6.98
C ALA A 73 -42.10 35.87 -7.89
N VAL A 74 -42.34 35.89 -9.21
CA VAL A 74 -41.47 35.25 -10.22
C VAL A 74 -40.11 35.95 -10.31
N LEU A 75 -40.08 37.29 -10.27
CA LEU A 75 -38.84 38.07 -10.31
C LEU A 75 -38.02 37.93 -9.02
N ARG A 76 -38.65 37.91 -7.83
CA ARG A 76 -37.96 37.58 -6.56
C ARG A 76 -37.45 36.15 -6.52
N GLY A 77 -38.18 35.20 -7.12
CA GLY A 77 -37.74 33.82 -7.32
C GLY A 77 -36.51 33.72 -8.21
N ARG A 78 -36.43 34.50 -9.30
CA ARG A 78 -35.28 34.57 -10.19
C ARG A 78 -34.05 35.23 -9.55
N ALA A 79 -34.23 36.28 -8.75
CA ALA A 79 -33.13 36.95 -8.05
C ALA A 79 -32.45 36.03 -7.02
N ARG A 80 -33.22 35.25 -6.23
CA ARG A 80 -32.68 34.29 -5.25
C ARG A 80 -31.95 33.10 -5.88
N VAL A 81 -32.28 32.72 -7.11
CA VAL A 81 -31.59 31.65 -7.84
C VAL A 81 -30.25 32.14 -8.43
N ARG A 82 -30.14 33.42 -8.80
CA ARG A 82 -28.91 34.00 -9.36
C ARG A 82 -27.80 34.19 -8.32
N GLU A 83 -28.15 34.43 -7.05
CA GLU A 83 -27.16 34.53 -5.96
C GLU A 83 -26.65 33.16 -5.47
N ARG A 84 -27.42 32.08 -5.60
CA ARG A 84 -26.98 30.72 -5.25
C ARG A 84 -26.02 30.11 -6.28
N GLY A 85 -26.03 30.59 -7.53
CA GLY A 85 -25.14 30.11 -8.59
C GLY A 85 -23.65 30.45 -8.39
N LYS A 86 -23.31 31.33 -7.44
CA LYS A 86 -21.92 31.71 -7.15
C LYS A 86 -21.31 31.02 -5.92
N ARG A 87 -22.08 30.23 -5.15
CA ARG A 87 -21.57 29.57 -3.92
C ARG A 87 -21.50 28.03 -3.96
N THR A 88 -21.94 27.37 -5.02
CA THR A 88 -21.91 25.90 -5.11
C THR A 88 -20.91 25.42 -6.16
N ALA A 89 -19.63 25.65 -5.89
CA ALA A 89 -18.53 24.86 -6.46
C ALA A 89 -18.07 23.75 -5.49
N ALA A 90 -18.73 23.59 -4.33
CA ALA A 90 -18.44 22.52 -3.38
C ALA A 90 -19.76 21.91 -2.87
N GLY A 91 -19.88 20.58 -3.01
CA GLY A 91 -20.85 19.75 -2.29
C GLY A 91 -22.31 19.85 -2.75
N TRP A 92 -22.87 18.71 -3.20
CA TRP A 92 -24.31 18.56 -3.34
C TRP A 92 -24.95 18.69 -1.94
N GLY A 93 -25.54 19.85 -1.65
CA GLY A 93 -26.25 20.08 -0.39
C GLY A 93 -27.54 19.23 -0.29
N PRO A 94 -28.00 18.90 0.93
CA PRO A 94 -29.18 18.08 1.13
C PRO A 94 -30.42 18.74 0.54
N VAL A 95 -31.17 17.96 -0.24
CA VAL A 95 -32.40 18.40 -0.89
C VAL A 95 -33.42 18.70 0.20
N ARG A 96 -33.75 19.99 0.42
CA ARG A 96 -34.76 20.37 1.40
C ARG A 96 -36.13 19.86 0.96
N PRO A 97 -36.87 19.12 1.83
CA PRO A 97 -38.21 18.67 1.48
C PRO A 97 -39.12 19.87 1.22
N ILE A 98 -39.99 19.76 0.22
CA ILE A 98 -41.03 20.76 -0.04
C ILE A 98 -41.96 20.77 1.18
N PRO A 99 -42.21 21.93 1.80
CA PRO A 99 -43.05 21.97 2.98
C PRO A 99 -44.49 21.61 2.61
N GLY A 100 -45.15 20.80 3.44
CA GLY A 100 -46.47 20.20 3.14
C GLY A 100 -47.57 21.22 2.80
N TRP A 101 -47.46 22.46 3.26
CA TRP A 101 -48.40 23.54 2.93
C TRP A 101 -48.37 23.92 1.44
N ALA A 102 -47.23 23.77 0.74
CA ALA A 102 -47.13 24.11 -0.67
C ALA A 102 -47.93 23.14 -1.57
N ILE A 103 -48.13 21.91 -1.10
CA ILE A 103 -48.99 20.91 -1.76
C ILE A 103 -50.45 21.32 -1.64
N TRP A 104 -50.87 21.74 -0.45
CA TRP A 104 -52.23 22.24 -0.20
C TRP A 104 -52.53 23.53 -0.97
N VAL A 105 -51.58 24.46 -1.03
CA VAL A 105 -51.73 25.69 -1.84
C VAL A 105 -51.87 25.35 -3.33
N GLY A 106 -51.09 24.40 -3.85
CA GLY A 106 -51.23 23.93 -5.23
C GLY A 106 -52.59 23.28 -5.51
N LEU A 107 -53.08 22.44 -4.60
CA LEU A 107 -54.39 21.78 -4.70
C LEU A 107 -55.53 22.81 -4.71
N VAL A 108 -55.50 23.77 -3.78
CA VAL A 108 -56.51 24.83 -3.67
C VAL A 108 -56.54 25.69 -4.92
N LEU A 109 -55.37 26.02 -5.49
CA LEU A 109 -55.28 26.81 -6.73
C LEU A 109 -55.88 26.08 -7.93
N VAL A 110 -55.65 24.77 -8.07
CA VAL A 110 -56.22 23.98 -9.18
C VAL A 110 -57.74 23.86 -9.02
N LEU A 111 -58.21 23.58 -7.81
CA LEU A 111 -59.64 23.49 -7.53
C LEU A 111 -60.35 24.82 -7.76
N SER A 112 -59.77 25.95 -7.32
CA SER A 112 -60.36 27.27 -7.48
C SER A 112 -60.42 27.72 -8.94
N VAL A 113 -59.38 27.44 -9.73
CA VAL A 113 -59.40 27.73 -11.18
C VAL A 113 -60.46 26.89 -11.89
N GLY A 114 -60.62 25.61 -11.51
CA GLY A 114 -61.65 24.73 -12.07
C GLY A 114 -63.07 25.14 -11.70
N THR A 115 -63.31 25.56 -10.45
CA THR A 115 -64.64 26.05 -10.03
C THR A 115 -64.96 27.41 -10.64
N LEU A 116 -63.99 28.31 -10.75
CA LEU A 116 -64.20 29.62 -11.38
C LEU A 116 -64.48 29.49 -12.89
N THR A 117 -63.81 28.59 -13.61
CA THR A 117 -64.13 28.33 -15.02
C THR A 117 -65.49 27.67 -15.18
N ALA A 118 -65.84 26.67 -14.35
CA ALA A 118 -67.16 26.05 -14.37
C ALA A 118 -68.27 27.06 -14.07
N TRP A 119 -68.08 27.92 -13.06
CA TRP A 119 -69.04 28.96 -12.69
C TRP A 119 -69.21 29.98 -13.81
N GLY A 120 -68.12 30.50 -14.37
CA GLY A 120 -68.16 31.42 -15.51
C GLY A 120 -68.90 30.84 -16.72
N LEU A 121 -68.66 29.56 -17.03
CA LEU A 121 -69.34 28.85 -18.12
C LEU A 121 -70.85 28.68 -17.86
N VAL A 122 -71.25 28.32 -16.64
CA VAL A 122 -72.68 28.19 -16.28
C VAL A 122 -73.39 29.55 -16.35
N THR A 123 -72.75 30.62 -15.88
CA THR A 123 -73.34 31.97 -15.90
C THR A 123 -73.45 32.57 -17.30
N ALA A 124 -72.49 32.30 -18.18
CA ALA A 124 -72.48 32.86 -19.53
C ALA A 124 -73.37 32.08 -20.51
N PHE A 125 -73.67 30.81 -20.24
CA PHE A 125 -74.29 29.91 -21.24
C PHE A 125 -75.46 29.05 -20.71
N GLY A 126 -75.95 29.26 -19.49
CA GLY A 126 -77.00 28.44 -18.84
C GLY A 126 -78.45 28.65 -19.29
N SER A 127 -78.71 29.29 -20.45
CA SER A 127 -80.06 29.67 -20.90
C SER A 127 -80.79 28.66 -21.80
N GLY A 128 -80.16 27.51 -22.11
CA GLY A 128 -80.83 26.31 -22.67
C GLY A 128 -81.33 26.40 -24.12
N SER A 129 -80.44 26.54 -25.11
CA SER A 129 -80.81 26.58 -26.54
C SER A 129 -80.09 25.51 -27.38
N PRO A 130 -80.58 25.15 -28.60
CA PRO A 130 -80.17 23.95 -29.36
C PRO A 130 -78.69 23.89 -29.84
N GLN A 131 -77.86 24.90 -29.53
CA GLN A 131 -76.41 24.89 -29.78
C GLN A 131 -75.61 24.03 -28.77
N ASP A 132 -76.30 23.40 -27.80
CA ASP A 132 -75.73 22.57 -26.72
C ASP A 132 -74.86 21.36 -27.14
N LYS A 133 -74.89 20.94 -28.41
CA LYS A 133 -73.99 19.89 -28.92
C LYS A 133 -72.53 20.34 -29.05
N ALA A 134 -72.27 21.62 -29.33
CA ALA A 134 -70.91 22.18 -29.32
C ALA A 134 -70.39 22.39 -27.87
N HIS A 135 -71.31 22.49 -26.91
CA HIS A 135 -71.03 22.76 -25.50
C HIS A 135 -70.50 21.52 -24.75
N LEU A 136 -70.91 20.32 -25.19
CA LEU A 136 -70.43 19.03 -24.68
C LEU A 136 -68.97 18.73 -25.08
N GLU A 137 -68.53 19.19 -26.26
CA GLU A 137 -67.15 19.05 -26.75
C GLU A 137 -66.17 19.92 -25.94
N ALA A 138 -66.56 21.14 -25.59
CA ALA A 138 -65.73 22.04 -24.77
C ALA A 138 -65.55 21.52 -23.33
N ILE A 139 -66.62 20.95 -22.73
CA ILE A 139 -66.54 20.31 -21.41
C ILE A 139 -65.67 19.04 -21.46
N LYS A 140 -65.77 18.25 -22.54
CA LYS A 140 -64.87 17.10 -22.77
C LYS A 140 -63.41 17.54 -22.93
N LEU A 141 -63.14 18.63 -23.63
CA LEU A 141 -61.81 19.19 -23.82
C LEU A 141 -61.22 19.72 -22.50
N ALA A 142 -62.01 20.44 -21.70
CA ALA A 142 -61.59 20.90 -20.38
C ALA A 142 -61.32 19.72 -19.42
N GLY A 143 -62.18 18.69 -19.46
CA GLY A 143 -62.00 17.45 -18.72
C GLY A 143 -60.73 16.70 -19.11
N SER A 144 -60.40 16.61 -20.40
CA SER A 144 -59.20 15.91 -20.88
C SER A 144 -57.90 16.64 -20.52
N ILE A 145 -57.91 17.98 -20.51
CA ILE A 145 -56.77 18.80 -20.06
C ILE A 145 -56.56 18.63 -18.55
N ALA A 146 -57.63 18.61 -17.74
CA ALA A 146 -57.55 18.39 -16.30
C ALA A 146 -57.01 16.99 -15.97
N VAL A 147 -57.51 15.94 -16.65
CA VAL A 147 -57.01 14.57 -16.50
C VAL A 147 -55.56 14.45 -16.99
N GLY A 148 -55.20 15.06 -18.12
CA GLY A 148 -53.84 15.04 -18.66
C GLY A 148 -52.82 15.76 -17.78
N THR A 149 -53.19 16.90 -17.20
CA THR A 149 -52.33 17.63 -16.23
C THR A 149 -52.20 16.86 -14.92
N GLY A 150 -53.27 16.26 -14.41
CA GLY A 150 -53.22 15.36 -13.25
C GLY A 150 -52.30 14.15 -13.46
N GLY A 151 -52.43 13.49 -14.62
CA GLY A 151 -51.57 12.36 -15.01
C GLY A 151 -50.09 12.75 -15.17
N ALA A 152 -49.81 13.91 -15.77
CA ALA A 152 -48.44 14.43 -15.90
C ALA A 152 -47.79 14.72 -14.54
N VAL A 153 -48.56 15.28 -13.59
CA VAL A 153 -48.09 15.52 -12.21
C VAL A 153 -47.82 14.21 -11.47
N ALA A 154 -48.68 13.21 -11.63
CA ALA A 154 -48.49 11.88 -11.05
C ALA A 154 -47.21 11.21 -11.57
N LEU A 155 -46.96 11.25 -12.88
CA LEU A 155 -45.73 10.74 -13.48
C LEU A 155 -44.48 11.50 -12.98
N LEU A 156 -44.59 12.82 -12.80
CA LEU A 156 -43.50 13.64 -12.27
C LEU A 156 -43.17 13.28 -10.81
N LEU A 157 -44.19 13.05 -9.99
CA LEU A 157 -44.04 12.60 -8.60
C LEU A 157 -43.45 11.19 -8.53
N ALA A 158 -43.94 10.26 -9.35
CA ALA A 158 -43.40 8.91 -9.44
C ALA A 158 -41.91 8.93 -9.87
N ALA A 159 -41.56 9.70 -10.91
CA ALA A 159 -40.19 9.87 -11.36
C ALA A 159 -39.29 10.54 -10.31
N ARG A 160 -39.81 11.50 -9.54
CA ARG A 160 -39.08 12.10 -8.41
C ARG A 160 -38.85 11.11 -7.29
N ARG A 161 -39.86 10.32 -6.94
CA ARG A 161 -39.77 9.30 -5.89
C ARG A 161 -38.74 8.23 -6.28
N GLN A 162 -38.77 7.77 -7.52
CA GLN A 162 -37.80 6.82 -8.06
C GLN A 162 -36.37 7.36 -8.02
N ARG A 163 -36.15 8.62 -8.41
CA ARG A 163 -34.81 9.22 -8.32
C ARG A 163 -34.32 9.37 -6.87
N ALA A 164 -35.22 9.70 -5.94
CA ALA A 164 -34.88 9.79 -4.53
C ALA A 164 -34.48 8.42 -3.96
N THR A 165 -35.17 7.35 -4.35
CA THR A 165 -34.81 5.98 -3.93
C THR A 165 -33.51 5.51 -4.58
N GLU A 166 -33.28 5.79 -5.86
CA GLU A 166 -32.01 5.46 -6.54
C GLU A 166 -30.81 6.17 -5.89
N VAL A 167 -30.93 7.47 -5.58
CA VAL A 167 -29.89 8.22 -4.87
C VAL A 167 -29.69 7.69 -3.44
N GLY A 168 -30.79 7.30 -2.77
CA GLY A 168 -30.72 6.70 -1.44
C GLY A 168 -29.96 5.37 -1.43
N LEU A 169 -30.22 4.48 -2.40
CA LEU A 169 -29.52 3.21 -2.54
C LEU A 169 -28.03 3.40 -2.83
N LEU A 170 -27.67 4.33 -3.72
CA LEU A 170 -26.25 4.62 -4.01
C LEU A 170 -25.51 5.19 -2.79
N GLN A 171 -26.17 6.06 -2.01
CA GLN A 171 -25.60 6.56 -0.75
C GLN A 171 -25.46 5.45 0.29
N GLN A 172 -26.39 4.51 0.32
CA GLN A 172 -26.33 3.34 1.20
C GLN A 172 -25.17 2.42 0.83
N GLU A 173 -25.01 2.07 -0.46
CA GLU A 173 -23.87 1.26 -0.92
C GLU A 173 -22.52 1.89 -0.57
N GLN A 174 -22.38 3.21 -0.74
CA GLN A 174 -21.15 3.93 -0.38
C GLN A 174 -20.89 3.91 1.13
N ARG A 175 -21.93 4.10 1.96
CA ARG A 175 -21.83 4.01 3.42
C ARG A 175 -21.44 2.61 3.85
N ASP A 176 -22.09 1.59 3.29
CA ASP A 176 -21.81 0.19 3.60
C ASP A 176 -20.39 -0.20 3.19
N ALA A 177 -19.89 0.30 2.05
CA ALA A 177 -18.50 0.11 1.64
C ALA A 177 -17.51 0.77 2.59
N SER A 178 -17.77 2.01 3.04
CA SER A 178 -16.91 2.67 4.04
C SER A 178 -16.91 1.96 5.39
N VAL A 179 -18.08 1.49 5.85
CA VAL A 179 -18.20 0.76 7.12
C VAL A 179 -17.48 -0.59 7.05
N ARG A 180 -17.53 -1.28 5.90
CA ARG A 180 -16.78 -2.53 5.69
C ARG A 180 -15.28 -2.31 5.73
N HIS A 181 -14.77 -1.29 5.03
CA HIS A 181 -13.36 -0.93 5.09
C HIS A 181 -12.91 -0.60 6.52
N ASP A 182 -13.66 0.23 7.24
CA ASP A 182 -13.36 0.57 8.63
C ASP A 182 -13.39 -0.67 9.54
N ALA A 183 -14.31 -1.61 9.31
CA ALA A 183 -14.42 -2.84 10.08
C ALA A 183 -13.23 -3.79 9.81
N ASP A 184 -12.81 -3.92 8.55
CA ASP A 184 -11.66 -4.74 8.17
C ASP A 184 -10.35 -4.18 8.75
N GLU A 185 -10.15 -2.85 8.72
CA GLU A 185 -8.98 -2.20 9.32
C GLU A 185 -8.93 -2.39 10.85
N ARG A 186 -10.07 -2.23 11.53
CA ARG A 186 -10.16 -2.46 12.99
C ARG A 186 -9.87 -3.91 13.34
N ARG A 187 -10.45 -4.86 12.60
CA ARG A 187 -10.22 -6.29 12.82
C ARG A 187 -8.74 -6.65 12.60
N ALA A 188 -8.10 -6.09 11.58
CA ALA A 188 -6.66 -6.30 11.35
C ALA A 188 -5.82 -5.74 12.51
N THR A 189 -6.17 -4.55 13.02
CA THR A 189 -5.51 -3.92 14.17
C THR A 189 -5.67 -4.76 15.44
N GLU A 190 -6.86 -5.29 15.69
CA GLU A 190 -7.16 -6.17 16.82
C GLU A 190 -6.37 -7.48 16.73
N LEU A 191 -6.33 -8.12 15.54
CA LEU A 191 -5.55 -9.34 15.30
C LEU A 191 -4.05 -9.10 15.47
N TYR A 192 -3.54 -7.97 14.97
CA TYR A 192 -2.16 -7.56 15.20
C TYR A 192 -1.86 -7.44 16.70
N THR A 193 -2.69 -6.70 17.42
CA THR A 193 -2.53 -6.47 18.86
C THR A 193 -2.57 -7.78 19.64
N ALA A 194 -3.52 -8.67 19.32
CA ALA A 194 -3.64 -9.98 19.93
C ALA A 194 -2.39 -10.85 19.68
N ALA A 195 -1.87 -10.88 18.46
CA ALA A 195 -0.69 -11.66 18.12
C ALA A 195 0.60 -11.07 18.70
N ALA A 196 0.72 -9.75 18.77
CA ALA A 196 1.82 -9.06 19.45
C ALA A 196 1.82 -9.37 20.96
N ASN A 197 0.65 -9.39 21.60
CA ASN A 197 0.52 -9.80 23.01
C ASN A 197 0.91 -11.27 23.21
N GLN A 198 0.62 -12.17 22.26
CA GLN A 198 1.07 -13.57 22.32
C GLN A 198 2.61 -13.67 22.26
N LEU A 199 3.26 -12.84 21.43
CA LEU A 199 4.73 -12.78 21.37
C LEU A 199 5.37 -12.31 22.69
N ALA A 200 4.64 -11.55 23.50
CA ALA A 200 5.07 -11.10 24.83
C ALA A 200 4.85 -12.14 25.95
N SER A 201 4.27 -13.32 25.64
CA SER A 201 4.03 -14.35 26.64
C SER A 201 5.34 -14.96 27.16
N ASP A 202 5.35 -15.28 28.44
CA ASP A 202 6.33 -16.13 29.12
C ASP A 202 6.43 -17.55 28.52
N LYS A 203 5.36 -18.05 27.91
CA LYS A 203 5.28 -19.40 27.34
C LYS A 203 5.71 -19.43 25.87
N ALA A 204 6.77 -20.17 25.57
CA ALA A 204 7.28 -20.30 24.20
C ALA A 204 6.25 -20.81 23.17
N PRO A 205 5.37 -21.80 23.47
CA PRO A 205 4.32 -22.21 22.52
C PRO A 205 3.37 -21.07 22.12
N VAL A 206 3.06 -20.16 23.05
CA VAL A 206 2.21 -18.99 22.80
C VAL A 206 2.95 -17.98 21.91
N ARG A 207 4.23 -17.74 22.18
CA ARG A 207 5.07 -16.88 21.32
C ARG A 207 5.17 -17.40 19.88
N LEU A 208 5.36 -18.72 19.71
CA LEU A 208 5.37 -19.35 18.39
C LEU A 208 4.04 -19.17 17.65
N ALA A 209 2.90 -19.37 18.34
CA ALA A 209 1.59 -19.11 17.77
C ALA A 209 1.44 -17.64 17.33
N GLY A 210 1.91 -16.70 18.15
CA GLY A 210 1.95 -15.28 17.84
C GLY A 210 2.76 -14.97 16.57
N LEU A 211 3.95 -15.55 16.42
CA LEU A 211 4.78 -15.39 15.21
C LEU A 211 4.06 -15.85 13.94
N TYR A 212 3.41 -17.02 13.96
CA TYR A 212 2.65 -17.52 12.81
C TYR A 212 1.37 -16.71 12.54
N ALA A 213 0.70 -16.22 13.59
CA ALA A 213 -0.46 -15.35 13.45
C ALA A 213 -0.08 -14.02 12.77
N LEU A 214 1.05 -13.42 13.16
CA LEU A 214 1.61 -12.22 12.53
C LEU A 214 1.99 -12.48 11.07
N SER A 215 2.66 -13.60 10.78
CA SER A 215 3.01 -14.00 9.40
C SER A 215 1.75 -14.11 8.53
N ARG A 216 0.70 -14.78 9.02
CA ARG A 216 -0.58 -14.88 8.32
C ARG A 216 -1.23 -13.52 8.12
N LEU A 217 -1.22 -12.65 9.13
CA LEU A 217 -1.78 -11.30 9.04
C LEU A 217 -1.09 -10.48 7.94
N GLY A 218 0.24 -10.47 7.90
CA GLY A 218 1.03 -9.75 6.89
C GLY A 218 0.87 -10.30 5.48
N GLN A 219 0.55 -11.60 5.34
CA GLN A 219 0.28 -12.22 4.04
C GLN A 219 -0.97 -11.61 3.38
N TYR A 220 -2.04 -11.40 4.14
CA TYR A 220 -3.31 -10.87 3.64
C TYR A 220 -3.43 -9.34 3.75
N ASN A 221 -2.58 -8.68 4.55
CA ASN A 221 -2.65 -7.25 4.79
C ASN A 221 -1.28 -6.58 4.52
N PRO A 222 -1.00 -6.15 3.28
CA PRO A 222 0.31 -5.60 2.92
C PRO A 222 0.76 -4.41 3.76
N THR A 223 -0.19 -3.57 4.22
CA THR A 223 0.06 -2.40 5.07
C THR A 223 0.80 -2.73 6.37
N TYR A 224 0.62 -3.94 6.92
CA TYR A 224 1.22 -4.33 8.19
C TYR A 224 2.59 -5.02 8.04
N ARG A 225 3.04 -5.35 6.82
CA ARG A 225 4.24 -6.16 6.60
C ARG A 225 5.49 -5.54 7.22
N GLN A 226 5.68 -4.23 7.05
CA GLN A 226 6.82 -3.53 7.66
C GLN A 226 6.72 -3.55 9.19
N THR A 227 5.56 -3.22 9.76
CA THR A 227 5.33 -3.23 11.21
C THR A 227 5.58 -4.61 11.83
N ILE A 228 5.18 -5.68 11.13
CA ILE A 228 5.42 -7.07 11.57
C ILE A 228 6.91 -7.41 11.51
N VAL A 229 7.61 -7.02 10.44
CA VAL A 229 9.06 -7.19 10.33
C VAL A 229 9.79 -6.41 11.43
N ASP A 230 9.39 -5.17 11.70
CA ASP A 230 9.95 -4.34 12.76
C ASP A 230 9.76 -4.99 14.13
N LEU A 231 8.60 -5.60 14.39
CA LEU A 231 8.31 -6.32 15.62
C LEU A 231 9.18 -7.58 15.78
N TRP A 232 9.35 -8.38 14.72
CA TRP A 232 10.24 -9.54 14.74
C TRP A 232 11.71 -9.14 14.91
N CYS A 233 12.13 -8.07 14.25
CA CYS A 233 13.42 -7.44 14.41
C CYS A 233 13.66 -6.94 15.84
N ALA A 234 12.69 -6.24 16.43
CA ALA A 234 12.74 -5.81 17.83
C ALA A 234 12.87 -7.01 18.79
N TYR A 235 12.11 -8.08 18.56
CA TYR A 235 12.21 -9.30 19.34
C TYR A 235 13.61 -9.92 19.27
N LEU A 236 14.20 -10.02 18.08
CA LEU A 236 15.54 -10.57 17.87
C LEU A 236 16.67 -9.71 18.45
N ARG A 237 16.44 -8.40 18.58
CA ARG A 237 17.38 -7.46 19.23
C ARG A 237 17.32 -7.50 20.75
N MET A 238 16.31 -8.14 21.34
CA MET A 238 16.29 -8.31 22.81
C MET A 238 17.52 -9.12 23.26
N PRO A 239 18.13 -8.78 24.41
CA PRO A 239 19.32 -9.47 24.91
C PRO A 239 19.18 -10.98 24.89
N TYR A 240 20.20 -11.67 24.39
CA TYR A 240 20.21 -13.13 24.31
C TYR A 240 21.65 -13.63 24.33
N THR A 241 21.94 -14.48 25.31
CA THR A 241 23.23 -15.17 25.43
C THR A 241 23.10 -16.56 24.82
N LEU A 242 23.95 -16.88 23.85
CA LEU A 242 23.97 -18.21 23.26
C LEU A 242 24.49 -19.25 24.26
N PRO A 243 23.77 -20.37 24.46
CA PRO A 243 24.26 -21.45 25.30
C PRO A 243 25.62 -21.95 24.82
N GLY A 244 26.59 -22.04 25.73
CA GLY A 244 27.95 -22.51 25.44
C GLY A 244 28.95 -21.44 24.99
N VAL A 245 28.51 -20.19 24.79
CA VAL A 245 29.42 -19.05 24.48
C VAL A 245 29.68 -18.27 25.76
N LYS A 246 30.94 -18.22 26.23
CA LYS A 246 31.32 -17.43 27.40
C LYS A 246 31.48 -15.94 27.01
N PRO A 247 30.83 -15.00 27.71
CA PRO A 247 30.88 -13.56 27.37
C PRO A 247 32.30 -12.98 27.42
N ASP A 248 33.17 -13.52 28.28
CA ASP A 248 34.48 -12.94 28.58
C ASP A 248 35.60 -13.35 27.60
N GLN A 249 35.29 -14.20 26.60
CA GLN A 249 36.22 -14.59 25.54
C GLN A 249 36.13 -13.71 24.27
N GLU A 250 35.23 -12.72 24.24
CA GLU A 250 34.97 -11.92 23.03
C GLU A 250 36.09 -10.95 22.64
N ASP A 251 36.93 -10.52 23.60
CA ASP A 251 38.13 -9.69 23.32
C ASP A 251 39.45 -10.39 23.68
N SER A 252 39.41 -11.54 24.37
CA SER A 252 40.61 -12.33 24.74
C SER A 252 40.89 -13.51 23.80
N SER A 253 40.00 -13.79 22.82
CA SER A 253 40.22 -14.79 21.76
C SER A 253 41.22 -14.36 20.66
N GLU A 254 41.97 -13.28 20.87
CA GLU A 254 43.28 -13.13 20.22
C GLU A 254 44.31 -14.14 20.77
N GLN A 255 43.99 -14.86 21.86
CA GLN A 255 44.80 -15.89 22.51
C GLN A 255 44.10 -17.26 22.58
N SER A 256 43.82 -17.90 21.44
CA SER A 256 43.84 -19.38 21.31
C SER A 256 43.16 -19.78 19.99
N VAL A 257 43.94 -19.84 18.92
CA VAL A 257 43.69 -20.78 17.83
C VAL A 257 44.99 -21.55 17.69
N GLN A 258 45.18 -22.51 18.57
CA GLN A 258 46.11 -23.62 18.37
C GLN A 258 45.24 -24.87 18.34
N ASP A 259 45.48 -25.63 17.27
CA ASP A 259 45.14 -27.03 17.07
C ASP A 259 43.65 -27.37 16.98
N GLU A 260 43.16 -27.54 15.74
CA GLU A 260 42.48 -28.78 15.31
C GLU A 260 42.72 -28.99 13.82
N ALA A 261 43.82 -29.68 13.51
CA ALA A 261 44.07 -30.30 12.21
C ALA A 261 43.53 -31.74 12.25
N GLY A 262 42.65 -32.07 11.30
CA GLY A 262 42.46 -33.40 10.74
C GLY A 262 42.09 -34.54 11.69
N GLN A 263 40.78 -34.85 11.77
CA GLN A 263 40.36 -36.24 11.97
C GLN A 263 39.03 -36.51 11.24
N ASP A 264 39.16 -37.06 10.02
CA ASP A 264 38.15 -37.98 9.49
C ASP A 264 38.26 -39.27 10.30
N GLY A 265 37.15 -39.69 10.91
CA GLY A 265 37.07 -40.94 11.65
C GLY A 265 35.87 -40.94 12.58
N ASP A 266 34.92 -41.82 12.29
CA ASP A 266 33.72 -42.10 13.09
C ASP A 266 33.96 -42.01 14.59
N ASN A 267 33.30 -41.04 15.24
CA ASN A 267 32.82 -41.20 16.61
C ASN A 267 31.74 -40.16 16.91
N GLN A 268 30.50 -40.62 16.95
CA GLN A 268 29.49 -40.02 17.81
C GLN A 268 30.00 -40.04 19.26
N PRO A 269 29.66 -38.99 20.02
CA PRO A 269 28.53 -39.14 20.92
C PRO A 269 27.56 -37.97 20.69
N LEU A 270 26.30 -38.16 20.28
CA LEU A 270 25.23 -38.75 21.10
C LEU A 270 25.45 -38.55 22.61
N LEU A 271 25.68 -37.31 23.05
CA LEU A 271 25.58 -36.91 24.46
C LEU A 271 25.04 -35.48 24.66
N LEU A 272 24.23 -34.99 23.72
CA LEU A 272 23.24 -33.93 23.98
C LEU A 272 21.81 -34.33 23.62
N ASP A 273 21.59 -35.57 23.19
CA ASP A 273 20.25 -36.18 22.98
C ASP A 273 19.87 -37.17 24.10
N LEU A 274 20.70 -37.28 25.14
CA LEU A 274 20.39 -37.95 26.41
C LEU A 274 20.72 -36.95 27.53
N ALA A 275 19.83 -36.46 28.37
CA ALA A 275 18.40 -36.42 28.47
C ALA A 275 18.11 -35.41 29.62
N PRO A 276 16.95 -34.73 29.65
CA PRO A 276 16.49 -34.07 30.87
C PRO A 276 16.55 -35.02 32.09
N THR A 277 16.38 -36.33 31.89
CA THR A 277 16.46 -37.35 32.95
C THR A 277 17.85 -37.52 33.61
N LEU A 278 18.96 -37.20 32.92
CA LEU A 278 20.31 -37.25 33.51
C LEU A 278 20.64 -36.01 34.35
N ALA A 279 20.13 -34.85 33.93
CA ALA A 279 20.27 -33.60 34.69
C ALA A 279 19.33 -33.56 35.90
N GLU A 280 18.15 -34.18 35.79
CA GLU A 280 17.22 -34.42 36.91
C GLU A 280 17.83 -35.40 37.93
N ALA A 281 18.50 -36.46 37.46
CA ALA A 281 19.28 -37.38 38.31
C ALA A 281 20.50 -36.73 38.99
N ALA A 282 21.03 -35.64 38.43
CA ALA A 282 22.18 -34.89 38.96
C ALA A 282 21.79 -33.69 39.86
N GLY A 283 20.49 -33.43 40.06
CA GLY A 283 19.99 -32.33 40.90
C GLY A 283 20.30 -30.93 40.36
N LEU A 284 20.59 -30.80 39.06
CA LEU A 284 20.82 -29.51 38.40
C LEU A 284 19.47 -28.93 37.97
N SER A 285 19.22 -27.64 38.23
CA SER A 285 17.96 -26.99 37.84
C SER A 285 17.85 -26.91 36.30
N LEU A 286 17.06 -27.81 35.72
CA LEU A 286 16.79 -27.90 34.28
C LEU A 286 16.00 -26.72 33.74
N ASP A 287 15.23 -26.06 34.61
CA ASP A 287 14.30 -24.98 34.24
C ASP A 287 14.97 -23.88 33.42
N GLY A 288 16.20 -23.48 33.77
CA GLY A 288 16.95 -22.45 33.04
C GLY A 288 17.44 -22.93 31.67
N ALA A 289 17.91 -24.16 31.54
CA ALA A 289 18.39 -24.71 30.28
C ALA A 289 17.24 -24.93 29.29
N GLU A 290 16.11 -25.45 29.77
CA GLU A 290 14.90 -25.63 28.98
C GLU A 290 14.33 -24.28 28.51
N GLN A 291 14.29 -23.27 29.38
CA GLN A 291 13.87 -21.91 29.00
C GLN A 291 14.77 -21.30 27.92
N HIS A 292 16.09 -21.46 28.01
CA HIS A 292 17.01 -21.00 26.96
C HIS A 292 16.79 -21.75 25.64
N GLN A 293 16.57 -23.07 25.68
CA GLN A 293 16.28 -23.85 24.49
C GLN A 293 14.96 -23.44 23.84
N GLN A 294 13.93 -23.23 24.65
CA GLN A 294 12.63 -22.72 24.21
C GLN A 294 12.76 -21.33 23.56
N GLU A 295 13.51 -20.41 24.19
CA GLU A 295 13.77 -19.08 23.64
C GLU A 295 14.55 -19.15 22.31
N ARG A 296 15.55 -20.03 22.23
CA ARG A 296 16.28 -20.30 21.00
C ARG A 296 15.34 -20.76 19.88
N GLN A 297 14.39 -21.64 20.16
CA GLN A 297 13.42 -22.11 19.15
C GLN A 297 12.52 -20.98 18.64
N VAL A 298 12.05 -20.09 19.53
CA VAL A 298 11.24 -18.92 19.13
C VAL A 298 12.05 -17.98 18.24
N ARG A 299 13.30 -17.67 18.61
CA ARG A 299 14.20 -16.83 17.81
C ARG A 299 14.54 -17.43 16.46
N LEU A 300 14.84 -18.74 16.40
CA LEU A 300 15.05 -19.45 15.14
C LEU A 300 13.81 -19.40 14.24
N THR A 301 12.62 -19.47 14.83
CA THR A 301 11.36 -19.37 14.09
C THR A 301 11.16 -17.95 13.53
N ALA A 302 11.41 -16.91 14.33
CA ALA A 302 11.38 -15.52 13.86
C ALA A 302 12.36 -15.28 12.70
N GLN A 303 13.59 -15.78 12.81
CA GLN A 303 14.61 -15.69 11.74
C GLN A 303 14.17 -16.43 10.46
N ARG A 304 13.57 -17.62 10.59
CA ARG A 304 13.05 -18.37 9.44
C ARG A 304 11.91 -17.63 8.74
N LEU A 305 10.97 -17.06 9.49
CA LEU A 305 9.86 -16.28 8.94
C LEU A 305 10.35 -15.00 8.25
N LEU A 306 11.30 -14.27 8.88
CA LEU A 306 11.96 -13.13 8.26
C LEU A 306 12.59 -13.52 6.91
N ALA A 307 13.42 -14.57 6.89
CA ALA A 307 14.08 -15.04 5.68
C ALA A 307 13.07 -15.42 4.58
N HIS A 308 12.02 -16.16 4.96
CA HIS A 308 11.00 -16.63 4.04
C HIS A 308 10.27 -15.50 3.31
N HIS A 309 9.88 -14.45 4.05
CA HIS A 309 9.13 -13.33 3.48
C HIS A 309 9.99 -12.35 2.68
N GLN A 310 11.31 -12.48 2.73
CA GLN A 310 12.24 -11.61 2.00
C GLN A 310 12.86 -12.27 0.76
N GLN A 311 12.60 -13.55 0.53
CA GLN A 311 13.16 -14.31 -0.57
C GLN A 311 12.19 -14.38 -1.75
N PRO A 312 12.41 -13.64 -2.85
CA PRO A 312 11.51 -13.67 -4.00
C PRO A 312 11.51 -14.99 -4.76
N HIS A 313 12.59 -15.79 -4.69
CA HIS A 313 12.86 -16.94 -5.58
C HIS A 313 12.62 -16.58 -7.05
N ARG A 314 13.67 -16.15 -7.77
CA ARG A 314 13.47 -15.62 -9.12
C ARG A 314 13.57 -16.68 -10.21
N ASP A 315 12.73 -16.59 -11.22
CA ASP A 315 12.80 -17.40 -12.43
C ASP A 315 13.86 -16.87 -13.42
N GLU A 316 13.94 -17.50 -14.60
CA GLU A 316 14.87 -17.10 -15.67
C GLU A 316 14.64 -15.66 -16.18
N HIS A 317 13.43 -15.11 -16.02
CA HIS A 317 13.04 -13.76 -16.42
C HIS A 317 13.17 -12.73 -15.28
N ASP A 318 13.84 -13.12 -14.18
CA ASP A 318 14.00 -12.33 -12.96
C ASP A 318 12.68 -12.00 -12.24
N GLN A 319 11.59 -12.74 -12.47
CA GLN A 319 10.31 -12.53 -11.79
C GLN A 319 10.24 -13.29 -10.47
N PRO A 320 9.67 -12.70 -9.39
CA PRO A 320 9.50 -13.41 -8.12
C PRO A 320 8.48 -14.55 -8.26
N THR A 321 8.85 -15.76 -7.83
CA THR A 321 7.99 -16.95 -7.87
C THR A 321 7.47 -17.36 -6.49
N ASN A 322 8.07 -16.85 -5.41
CA ASN A 322 7.63 -17.17 -4.06
C ASN A 322 6.34 -16.38 -3.71
N PRO A 323 5.19 -17.05 -3.51
CA PRO A 323 3.94 -16.37 -3.17
C PRO A 323 3.94 -15.74 -1.77
N ALA A 324 4.86 -16.15 -0.89
CA ALA A 324 5.01 -15.59 0.44
C ALA A 324 5.98 -14.40 0.50
N PHE A 325 6.59 -14.01 -0.63
CA PHE A 325 7.47 -12.86 -0.68
C PHE A 325 6.69 -11.55 -0.44
N TRP A 326 7.22 -10.70 0.43
CA TRP A 326 6.56 -9.48 0.88
C TRP A 326 7.07 -8.19 0.21
N GLY A 327 8.10 -8.26 -0.63
CA GLY A 327 8.62 -7.08 -1.34
C GLY A 327 7.74 -6.66 -2.51
N GLY A 328 7.67 -5.35 -2.77
CA GLY A 328 6.99 -4.78 -3.92
C GLY A 328 7.80 -4.87 -5.21
N ASP A 329 7.09 -5.02 -6.34
CA ASP A 329 7.65 -5.07 -7.70
C ASP A 329 8.28 -3.73 -8.16
N ASP A 330 8.12 -2.66 -7.37
CA ASP A 330 8.57 -1.29 -7.63
C ASP A 330 9.84 -0.88 -6.85
N GLY A 331 10.44 -1.80 -6.08
CA GLY A 331 11.57 -1.47 -5.21
C GLY A 331 11.17 -0.99 -3.81
N THR A 332 9.89 -1.06 -3.44
CA THR A 332 9.43 -1.02 -2.05
C THR A 332 9.76 -2.34 -1.34
N GLY A 333 11.06 -2.57 -1.16
CA GLY A 333 11.54 -3.62 -0.28
C GLY A 333 11.23 -3.27 1.18
N LEU A 334 11.14 -4.30 2.01
CA LEU A 334 11.09 -4.15 3.47
C LEU A 334 12.43 -3.63 3.99
N ASP A 335 12.39 -2.88 5.09
CA ASP A 335 13.58 -2.55 5.88
C ASP A 335 13.80 -3.58 6.98
N LEU A 336 15.05 -3.95 7.21
CA LEU A 336 15.45 -4.80 8.32
C LEU A 336 16.32 -4.01 9.28
N ASP A 337 15.96 -4.06 10.56
CA ASP A 337 16.81 -3.55 11.64
C ASP A 337 17.12 -4.68 12.64
N LEU A 338 18.30 -5.28 12.48
CA LEU A 338 18.82 -6.27 13.42
C LEU A 338 19.99 -5.69 14.20
N THR A 339 20.14 -4.36 14.28
CA THR A 339 21.28 -3.71 14.96
C THR A 339 21.48 -4.28 16.37
N GLY A 340 22.71 -4.73 16.68
CA GLY A 340 23.06 -5.30 17.98
C GLY A 340 22.46 -6.69 18.28
N ALA A 341 21.77 -7.33 17.33
CA ALA A 341 21.17 -8.64 17.56
C ALA A 341 22.23 -9.75 17.66
N THR A 342 21.99 -10.72 18.53
CA THR A 342 22.78 -11.94 18.63
C THR A 342 22.08 -13.07 17.88
N LEU A 343 22.69 -13.53 16.80
CA LEU A 343 22.13 -14.54 15.90
C LEU A 343 23.01 -15.79 15.89
N ASP A 344 22.37 -16.94 16.11
CA ASP A 344 23.02 -18.25 15.95
C ASP A 344 23.42 -18.44 14.48
N HIS A 345 22.49 -18.32 13.54
CA HIS A 345 22.77 -18.37 12.11
C HIS A 345 22.04 -17.21 11.43
N GLY A 346 22.62 -16.63 10.37
CA GLY A 346 21.96 -15.59 9.59
C GLY A 346 21.62 -16.11 8.20
N ASN A 347 20.35 -16.37 7.87
CA ASN A 347 19.97 -16.77 6.51
C ASN A 347 19.26 -15.64 5.76
N PHE A 348 20.04 -14.90 4.97
CA PHE A 348 19.58 -13.83 4.09
C PHE A 348 19.97 -14.12 2.63
N ARG A 349 20.18 -15.39 2.29
CA ARG A 349 20.55 -15.81 0.93
C ARG A 349 19.44 -15.39 -0.03
N GLY A 350 19.81 -14.71 -1.12
CA GLY A 350 18.88 -14.29 -2.15
C GLY A 350 17.77 -13.34 -1.67
N CYS A 351 17.90 -12.72 -0.49
CA CYS A 351 16.88 -11.79 0.00
C CYS A 351 16.82 -10.54 -0.90
N SER A 352 15.68 -9.86 -0.92
CA SER A 352 15.49 -8.60 -1.62
C SER A 352 14.84 -7.60 -0.68
N VAL A 353 15.63 -6.64 -0.18
CA VAL A 353 15.21 -5.67 0.84
C VAL A 353 15.61 -4.25 0.45
N ARG A 354 14.88 -3.26 0.98
CA ARG A 354 15.15 -1.85 0.71
C ARG A 354 16.38 -1.41 1.50
N ALA A 355 16.33 -1.38 2.82
CA ALA A 355 17.50 -1.17 3.66
C ALA A 355 17.71 -2.34 4.63
N ALA A 356 18.95 -2.56 5.05
CA ALA A 356 19.27 -3.56 6.05
C ALA A 356 20.34 -3.06 7.00
N HIS A 357 20.04 -3.08 8.29
CA HIS A 357 20.91 -2.64 9.37
C HIS A 357 21.33 -3.86 10.19
N PHE A 358 22.58 -4.28 10.01
CA PHE A 358 23.26 -5.30 10.77
C PHE A 358 24.47 -4.71 11.51
N ASP A 359 24.43 -3.42 11.82
CA ASP A 359 25.47 -2.77 12.61
C ASP A 359 25.53 -3.46 13.99
N GLU A 360 26.73 -3.74 14.49
CA GLU A 360 26.97 -4.38 15.79
C GLU A 360 26.32 -5.77 15.97
N VAL A 361 25.90 -6.43 14.89
CA VAL A 361 25.34 -7.79 14.96
C VAL A 361 26.41 -8.83 15.23
N HIS A 362 26.07 -9.83 16.05
CA HIS A 362 26.90 -11.01 16.29
C HIS A 362 26.31 -12.23 15.58
N PHE A 363 27.01 -12.73 14.57
CA PHE A 363 26.71 -14.01 13.91
C PHE A 363 27.64 -15.09 14.46
N HIS A 364 27.13 -15.95 15.34
CA HIS A 364 27.95 -17.00 15.96
C HIS A 364 28.22 -18.19 15.04
N GLY A 365 27.23 -18.55 14.23
CA GLY A 365 27.31 -19.53 13.16
C GLY A 365 27.32 -18.87 11.79
N LEU A 366 26.81 -19.57 10.80
CA LEU A 366 26.95 -19.19 9.39
C LEU A 366 26.08 -17.99 9.02
N ALA A 367 26.69 -16.96 8.42
CA ALA A 367 26.00 -15.77 7.92
C ALA A 367 25.95 -15.81 6.37
N ARG A 368 24.78 -16.14 5.83
CA ARG A 368 24.53 -16.31 4.39
C ARG A 368 23.82 -15.07 3.81
N PHE A 369 24.53 -14.33 2.97
CA PHE A 369 24.03 -13.22 2.17
C PHE A 369 24.23 -13.45 0.66
N GLY A 370 24.54 -14.69 0.26
CA GLY A 370 24.86 -15.01 -1.12
C GLY A 370 23.70 -14.66 -2.06
N GLY A 371 23.96 -13.87 -3.11
CA GLY A 371 22.94 -13.40 -4.04
C GLY A 371 21.92 -12.41 -3.47
N ALA A 372 22.09 -11.93 -2.23
CA ALA A 372 21.21 -10.93 -1.63
C ALA A 372 21.21 -9.62 -2.43
N ARG A 373 20.08 -8.91 -2.47
CA ARG A 373 19.89 -7.63 -3.15
C ARG A 373 19.48 -6.57 -2.14
N PHE A 374 20.39 -5.63 -1.88
CA PHE A 374 20.15 -4.46 -1.04
C PHE A 374 19.94 -3.24 -1.95
N HIS A 375 18.72 -2.74 -2.03
CA HIS A 375 18.39 -1.64 -2.95
C HIS A 375 18.88 -0.28 -2.44
N GLY A 376 18.82 -0.09 -1.13
CA GLY A 376 19.29 1.05 -0.37
C GLY A 376 20.52 0.70 0.47
N ARG A 377 20.61 1.28 1.67
CA ARG A 377 21.76 1.11 2.57
C ARG A 377 21.82 -0.31 3.14
N ALA A 378 23.01 -0.90 3.15
CA ALA A 378 23.34 -2.11 3.88
C ALA A 378 24.46 -1.83 4.89
N GLY A 379 24.13 -1.82 6.19
CA GLY A 379 25.04 -1.56 7.30
C GLY A 379 25.51 -2.85 7.96
N PHE A 380 26.81 -2.99 8.17
CA PHE A 380 27.50 -4.07 8.88
C PHE A 380 28.64 -3.50 9.73
N ARG A 381 28.55 -2.24 10.16
CA ARG A 381 29.63 -1.61 10.94
C ARG A 381 29.75 -2.31 12.27
N MET A 382 30.98 -2.60 12.69
CA MET A 382 31.26 -3.32 13.95
C MET A 382 30.55 -4.69 14.06
N ALA A 383 30.01 -5.22 12.96
CA ALA A 383 29.43 -6.56 12.95
C ALA A 383 30.52 -7.60 13.19
N ARG A 384 30.19 -8.64 13.95
CA ARG A 384 31.07 -9.75 14.30
C ARG A 384 30.58 -11.03 13.66
N PHE A 385 31.39 -11.62 12.81
CA PHE A 385 31.15 -12.91 12.18
C PHE A 385 32.09 -13.94 12.81
N HIS A 386 31.60 -14.74 13.75
CA HIS A 386 32.38 -15.84 14.32
C HIS A 386 32.40 -17.04 13.36
N GLY A 387 31.24 -17.38 12.79
CA GLY A 387 31.14 -18.33 11.68
C GLY A 387 31.52 -17.70 10.34
N SER A 388 31.49 -18.50 9.27
CA SER A 388 31.79 -18.01 7.93
C SER A 388 30.74 -16.99 7.45
N ALA A 389 31.19 -15.97 6.72
CA ALA A 389 30.34 -14.94 6.14
C ALA A 389 30.36 -15.02 4.62
N HIS A 390 29.19 -15.25 4.01
CA HIS A 390 29.05 -15.46 2.57
C HIS A 390 28.25 -14.33 1.92
N PHE A 391 28.94 -13.40 1.28
CA PHE A 391 28.39 -12.32 0.46
C PHE A 391 28.56 -12.58 -1.05
N GLY A 392 28.93 -13.80 -1.44
CA GLY A 392 29.16 -14.14 -2.84
C GLY A 392 27.96 -13.82 -3.74
N MET A 393 28.20 -13.17 -4.88
CA MET A 393 27.17 -12.68 -5.81
C MET A 393 26.13 -11.70 -5.20
N ALA A 394 26.35 -11.18 -3.98
CA ALA A 394 25.47 -10.16 -3.41
C ALA A 394 25.54 -8.86 -4.22
N ARG A 395 24.43 -8.13 -4.28
CA ARG A 395 24.28 -6.87 -5.00
C ARG A 395 23.90 -5.76 -4.03
N PHE A 396 24.81 -4.81 -3.85
CA PHE A 396 24.62 -3.61 -3.06
C PHE A 396 24.37 -2.44 -4.01
N ARG A 397 23.10 -2.08 -4.23
CA ARG A 397 22.76 -0.94 -5.11
C ARG A 397 23.00 0.39 -4.41
N GLY A 398 22.63 0.50 -3.13
CA GLY A 398 22.98 1.61 -2.27
C GLY A 398 24.35 1.45 -1.61
N SER A 399 24.61 2.22 -0.55
CA SER A 399 25.87 2.18 0.20
C SER A 399 26.02 0.91 1.02
N ALA A 400 27.23 0.36 1.07
CA ALA A 400 27.57 -0.82 1.86
C ALA A 400 28.67 -0.49 2.89
N HIS A 401 28.38 -0.67 4.17
CA HIS A 401 29.27 -0.25 5.26
C HIS A 401 29.74 -1.44 6.09
N PHE A 402 30.98 -1.88 5.89
CA PHE A 402 31.65 -2.93 6.67
C PHE A 402 32.73 -2.36 7.61
N GLY A 403 32.61 -1.08 7.99
CA GLY A 403 33.62 -0.41 8.80
C GLY A 403 33.77 -1.08 10.17
N MET A 404 35.00 -1.37 10.58
CA MET A 404 35.33 -2.04 11.85
C MET A 404 34.69 -3.42 12.02
N ALA A 405 34.17 -4.02 10.95
CA ALA A 405 33.63 -5.38 10.98
C ALA A 405 34.75 -6.40 11.26
N ARG A 406 34.44 -7.44 12.04
CA ARG A 406 35.39 -8.51 12.40
C ARG A 406 34.91 -9.83 11.81
N PHE A 407 35.73 -10.42 10.96
CA PHE A 407 35.51 -11.75 10.39
C PHE A 407 36.50 -12.72 11.02
N HIS A 408 36.04 -13.59 11.92
CA HIS A 408 36.90 -14.57 12.61
C HIS A 408 37.15 -15.81 11.75
N SER A 409 36.18 -16.18 10.92
CA SER A 409 36.28 -17.29 9.96
C SER A 409 36.36 -16.75 8.52
N ARG A 410 36.06 -17.60 7.54
CA ARG A 410 36.09 -17.29 6.11
C ARG A 410 35.10 -16.17 5.76
N ALA A 411 35.57 -15.16 5.03
CA ALA A 411 34.76 -14.09 4.45
C ALA A 411 34.80 -14.15 2.92
N ASN A 412 33.66 -14.44 2.29
CA ASN A 412 33.55 -14.55 0.83
C ASN A 412 32.73 -13.39 0.26
N PHE A 413 33.34 -12.59 -0.60
CA PHE A 413 32.72 -11.54 -1.43
C PHE A 413 32.86 -11.82 -2.93
N ASP A 414 33.12 -13.07 -3.31
CA ASP A 414 33.37 -13.46 -4.69
C ASP A 414 32.16 -13.12 -5.58
N GLY A 415 32.41 -12.41 -6.68
CA GLY A 415 31.38 -11.96 -7.60
C GLY A 415 30.38 -10.97 -7.00
N ALA A 416 30.63 -10.40 -5.82
CA ALA A 416 29.77 -9.36 -5.25
C ALA A 416 29.86 -8.06 -6.05
N HIS A 417 28.74 -7.35 -6.19
CA HIS A 417 28.64 -6.10 -6.93
C HIS A 417 28.28 -4.95 -5.98
N PHE A 418 29.12 -3.93 -5.94
CA PHE A 418 28.97 -2.74 -5.12
C PHE A 418 28.79 -1.51 -6.01
N HIS A 419 27.56 -0.99 -6.09
CA HIS A 419 27.24 0.18 -6.92
C HIS A 419 27.36 1.50 -6.16
N GLY A 420 27.00 1.52 -4.88
CA GLY A 420 27.15 2.69 -4.02
C GLY A 420 28.54 2.83 -3.39
N LEU A 421 28.68 3.84 -2.52
CA LEU A 421 29.84 4.01 -1.64
C LEU A 421 30.03 2.75 -0.79
N THR A 422 31.25 2.19 -0.81
CA THR A 422 31.60 1.01 -0.03
C THR A 422 32.77 1.30 0.90
N THR A 423 32.62 0.96 2.17
CA THR A 423 33.65 1.22 3.19
C THR A 423 33.95 -0.06 3.96
N PHE A 424 35.20 -0.50 3.94
CA PHE A 424 35.73 -1.57 4.81
C PHE A 424 36.62 -1.00 5.92
N ASP A 425 36.60 0.31 6.15
CA ASP A 425 37.62 0.96 6.97
C ASP A 425 37.71 0.36 8.38
N GLY A 426 38.91 -0.01 8.82
CA GLY A 426 39.14 -0.66 10.11
C GLY A 426 38.71 -2.13 10.20
N ALA A 427 38.21 -2.73 9.11
CA ALA A 427 37.78 -4.13 9.12
C ALA A 427 38.96 -5.08 9.35
N ARG A 428 38.68 -6.20 10.03
CA ARG A 428 39.67 -7.22 10.39
C ARG A 428 39.22 -8.58 9.87
N PHE A 429 40.10 -9.25 9.13
CA PHE A 429 39.89 -10.59 8.59
C PHE A 429 40.88 -11.57 9.22
N HIS A 430 40.39 -12.56 9.95
CA HIS A 430 41.23 -13.57 10.62
C HIS A 430 41.34 -14.86 9.79
N GLY A 431 40.29 -15.20 9.05
CA GLY A 431 40.28 -16.35 8.14
C GLY A 431 40.46 -15.96 6.67
N ARG A 432 40.28 -16.95 5.79
CA ARG A 432 40.36 -16.78 4.32
C ARG A 432 39.42 -15.68 3.80
N VAL A 433 39.93 -14.83 2.91
CA VAL A 433 39.17 -13.76 2.27
C VAL A 433 39.04 -13.98 0.77
N GLY A 434 37.83 -13.86 0.22
CA GLY A 434 37.57 -13.94 -1.21
C GLY A 434 37.00 -12.64 -1.78
N PHE A 435 37.65 -12.06 -2.79
CA PHE A 435 37.13 -10.95 -3.62
C PHE A 435 37.20 -11.29 -5.12
N LEU A 436 37.30 -12.57 -5.48
CA LEU A 436 37.44 -12.99 -6.86
C LEU A 436 36.24 -12.49 -7.68
N ARG A 437 36.50 -11.75 -8.76
CA ARG A 437 35.45 -11.13 -9.62
C ARG A 437 34.52 -10.17 -8.89
N ALA A 438 34.84 -9.71 -7.67
CA ALA A 438 34.10 -8.64 -7.03
C ALA A 438 34.24 -7.33 -7.82
N ARG A 439 33.15 -6.57 -7.95
CA ARG A 439 33.10 -5.32 -8.72
C ARG A 439 32.69 -4.15 -7.85
N PHE A 440 33.53 -3.12 -7.81
CA PHE A 440 33.27 -1.85 -7.15
C PHE A 440 33.04 -0.78 -8.22
N HIS A 441 31.78 -0.43 -8.47
CA HIS A 441 31.41 0.63 -9.43
C HIS A 441 31.43 2.02 -8.77
N GLY A 442 31.09 2.08 -7.48
CA GLY A 442 31.22 3.27 -6.65
C GLY A 442 32.59 3.39 -6.00
N ARG A 443 32.81 4.47 -5.24
CA ARG A 443 34.03 4.65 -4.44
C ARG A 443 34.12 3.54 -3.38
N ALA A 444 35.27 2.86 -3.33
CA ALA A 444 35.57 1.86 -2.31
C ALA A 444 36.74 2.33 -1.44
N ARG A 445 36.60 2.23 -0.11
CA ARG A 445 37.61 2.58 0.88
C ARG A 445 38.02 1.36 1.70
N PHE A 446 39.32 1.17 1.85
CA PHE A 446 39.95 0.09 2.61
C PHE A 446 41.02 0.64 3.59
N ALA A 447 40.74 1.79 4.21
CA ALA A 447 41.67 2.40 5.16
C ALA A 447 41.78 1.56 6.44
N GLU A 448 42.99 1.33 6.94
CA GLU A 448 43.22 0.51 8.14
C GLU A 448 42.57 -0.88 8.09
N VAL A 449 42.55 -1.53 6.91
CA VAL A 449 42.06 -2.91 6.78
C VAL A 449 43.20 -3.88 7.02
N TRP A 450 42.93 -4.89 7.85
CA TRP A 450 43.91 -5.88 8.30
C TRP A 450 43.47 -7.30 7.98
N ALA A 451 44.40 -8.11 7.47
CA ALA A 451 44.23 -9.54 7.29
C ALA A 451 45.30 -10.31 8.07
N ARG A 452 44.90 -11.38 8.73
CA ARG A 452 45.76 -12.23 9.53
C ARG A 452 46.55 -13.17 8.60
N LEU A 453 47.87 -13.18 8.74
CA LEU A 453 48.85 -13.83 7.86
C LEU A 453 49.42 -15.16 8.40
N ASP A 454 48.94 -15.64 9.53
CA ASP A 454 49.40 -16.86 10.19
C ASP A 454 48.48 -18.08 9.95
N HIS A 455 47.45 -17.97 9.10
CA HIS A 455 46.54 -19.05 8.77
C HIS A 455 46.89 -19.69 7.40
N GLU A 456 47.00 -21.02 7.31
CA GLU A 456 47.44 -21.75 6.10
C GLU A 456 46.62 -21.44 4.83
N ASP A 457 45.37 -21.06 5.00
CA ASP A 457 44.41 -20.72 3.92
C ASP A 457 44.73 -19.42 3.14
N LEU A 458 45.78 -18.67 3.50
CA LEU A 458 46.15 -17.41 2.86
C LEU A 458 46.47 -17.51 1.38
N LEU A 459 47.11 -18.62 0.96
CA LEU A 459 47.45 -18.85 -0.43
C LEU A 459 46.21 -18.89 -1.34
N ARG A 460 45.03 -19.11 -0.76
CA ARG A 460 43.74 -19.13 -1.47
C ARG A 460 42.91 -17.86 -1.27
N SER A 461 43.46 -16.86 -0.59
CA SER A 461 42.81 -15.56 -0.43
C SER A 461 42.95 -14.73 -1.70
N THR A 462 41.92 -13.97 -2.02
CA THR A 462 41.91 -13.07 -3.18
C THR A 462 41.55 -11.67 -2.72
N TRP A 463 42.30 -10.68 -3.20
CA TRP A 463 42.18 -9.29 -2.78
C TRP A 463 41.35 -8.49 -3.79
N PRO A 464 40.73 -7.37 -3.37
CA PRO A 464 40.07 -6.45 -4.29
C PRO A 464 41.03 -5.98 -5.39
N LYS A 465 40.53 -5.78 -6.61
CA LYS A 465 41.35 -5.28 -7.72
C LYS A 465 42.03 -3.96 -7.32
N GLY A 466 43.35 -3.87 -7.53
CA GLY A 466 44.16 -2.69 -7.19
C GLY A 466 44.60 -2.64 -5.72
N TRP A 467 44.34 -3.69 -4.94
CA TRP A 467 44.79 -3.82 -3.55
C TRP A 467 45.59 -5.10 -3.35
N THR A 468 46.60 -5.02 -2.49
CA THR A 468 47.36 -6.18 -2.03
C THR A 468 47.56 -6.08 -0.52
N VAL A 469 48.04 -7.15 0.09
CA VAL A 469 48.33 -7.20 1.52
C VAL A 469 49.83 -7.23 1.73
N ARG A 470 50.35 -6.26 2.49
CA ARG A 470 51.75 -6.25 2.92
C ARG A 470 51.82 -6.55 4.40
N LYS A 471 52.76 -7.41 4.79
CA LYS A 471 53.05 -7.69 6.19
C LYS A 471 53.34 -6.38 6.93
N ALA A 472 52.66 -6.16 8.04
CA ALA A 472 52.79 -4.96 8.86
C ALA A 472 52.39 -5.26 10.30
N GLU A 473 52.91 -4.49 11.25
CA GLU A 473 52.54 -4.59 12.65
C GLU A 473 51.45 -3.55 12.97
N PRO A 474 50.30 -3.95 13.52
CA PRO A 474 49.18 -3.05 13.77
C PRO A 474 49.36 -2.10 14.97
N GLY A 475 50.37 -2.33 15.82
CA GLY A 475 50.71 -1.43 16.92
C GLY A 475 49.68 -1.34 18.05
N ASP A 476 48.62 -2.14 18.03
CA ASP A 476 47.53 -2.16 19.01
C ASP A 476 47.56 -3.40 19.92
N GLY A 477 48.69 -4.11 19.97
CA GLY A 477 48.91 -5.25 20.86
C GLY A 477 48.26 -6.56 20.41
N ARG A 478 47.57 -6.59 19.27
CA ARG A 478 46.93 -7.82 18.78
C ARG A 478 47.94 -8.90 18.39
N GLN A 479 47.64 -10.14 18.75
CA GLN A 479 48.53 -11.27 18.52
C GLN A 479 48.42 -11.84 17.09
N GLY A 480 49.46 -12.54 16.65
CA GLY A 480 49.53 -13.17 15.33
C GLY A 480 50.30 -12.34 14.30
N ARG A 481 50.56 -12.94 13.14
CA ARG A 481 51.15 -12.21 12.01
C ARG A 481 50.04 -11.48 11.27
N TRP A 482 50.24 -10.21 10.96
CA TRP A 482 49.24 -9.40 10.28
C TRP A 482 49.78 -8.75 9.02
N GLY A 483 48.88 -8.45 8.11
CA GLY A 483 49.13 -7.67 6.92
C GLY A 483 48.10 -6.57 6.76
N LYS A 484 48.55 -5.41 6.33
CA LYS A 484 47.73 -4.25 6.04
C LYS A 484 47.41 -4.19 4.56
N PHE A 485 46.16 -3.83 4.23
CA PHE A 485 45.77 -3.56 2.85
C PHE A 485 46.46 -2.29 2.38
N VAL A 486 47.13 -2.41 1.24
CA VAL A 486 47.79 -1.29 0.56
C VAL A 486 47.37 -1.27 -0.91
N PRO A 487 47.24 -0.08 -1.52
CA PRO A 487 47.01 0.01 -2.95
C PRO A 487 48.22 -0.57 -3.69
N VAL A 488 47.95 -1.31 -4.77
CA VAL A 488 49.00 -1.75 -5.71
C VAL A 488 49.38 -0.53 -6.53
N ASN A 489 50.56 0.04 -6.28
CA ASN A 489 51.14 1.05 -7.15
C ASN A 489 51.79 0.35 -8.35
N ASP A 490 51.58 0.86 -9.57
CA ASP A 490 52.19 0.35 -10.81
C ASP A 490 53.74 0.44 -10.83
N ALA A 491 54.37 0.96 -9.76
CA ALA A 491 55.80 1.16 -9.62
C ALA A 491 56.50 0.16 -8.67
N ASP A 492 55.77 -0.76 -8.03
CA ASP A 492 56.39 -1.79 -7.20
C ASP A 492 56.68 -3.04 -8.06
N PRO A 493 57.94 -3.49 -8.16
CA PRO A 493 58.28 -4.63 -9.00
C PRO A 493 57.53 -5.85 -8.47
N VAL A 494 56.79 -6.49 -9.37
CA VAL A 494 56.24 -7.82 -9.14
C VAL A 494 57.41 -8.72 -8.80
N THR A 495 57.59 -9.09 -7.53
CA THR A 495 58.36 -10.27 -7.16
C THR A 495 57.57 -11.49 -7.65
N THR A 496 57.63 -11.67 -8.96
CA THR A 496 57.53 -12.99 -9.57
C THR A 496 58.90 -13.58 -9.30
N GLU A 497 59.02 -14.35 -8.21
CA GLU A 497 60.07 -15.37 -8.18
C GLU A 497 59.79 -16.28 -9.37
N ALA A 498 60.49 -15.98 -10.47
CA ALA A 498 60.60 -16.85 -11.61
C ALA A 498 61.20 -18.15 -11.10
N ALA A 499 60.40 -19.21 -11.10
CA ALA A 499 60.88 -20.57 -11.05
C ALA A 499 61.92 -20.71 -12.17
N THR A 500 63.17 -20.81 -11.73
CA THR A 500 64.35 -21.01 -12.55
C THR A 500 64.22 -22.38 -13.19
N GLU A 501 64.07 -22.39 -14.52
CA GLU A 501 64.81 -23.25 -15.44
C GLU A 501 65.32 -24.58 -14.85
N SER A 502 64.55 -25.65 -14.99
CA SER A 502 65.06 -27.03 -14.92
C SER A 502 65.01 -27.66 -16.31
N ASP A 503 66.15 -27.62 -16.97
CA ASP A 503 66.75 -28.67 -17.79
C ASP A 503 65.84 -29.88 -18.11
N VAL A 504 65.46 -30.02 -19.38
CA VAL A 504 64.86 -31.24 -19.95
C VAL A 504 65.89 -31.84 -20.91
N PRO A 505 66.39 -33.07 -20.69
CA PRO A 505 67.28 -33.71 -21.64
C PRO A 505 66.47 -34.30 -22.80
N GLU A 506 66.93 -34.07 -24.03
CA GLU A 506 66.43 -34.74 -25.23
C GLU A 506 66.64 -36.27 -25.15
N PRO A 507 65.68 -37.11 -25.58
CA PRO A 507 65.94 -38.50 -25.90
C PRO A 507 66.34 -38.64 -27.37
N GLY A 508 67.64 -38.66 -27.64
CA GLY A 508 68.18 -39.20 -28.88
C GLY A 508 68.26 -40.74 -28.79
N GLY A 509 67.63 -41.44 -29.75
CA GLY A 509 67.92 -42.85 -29.98
C GLY A 509 66.79 -43.65 -30.63
N LYS A 510 66.65 -43.55 -31.95
CA LYS A 510 66.84 -44.66 -32.89
C LYS A 510 67.10 -44.13 -34.30
#